data_AF-A0A960Q9H6-F1
#
_entry.id   AF-A0A960Q9H6-F1
#
_cell.length_a   1.000
_cell.length_b   1.000
_cell.length_c   1.000
_cell.angle_alpha   90.00
_cell.angle_beta   90.00
_cell.angle_gamma   90.00
#
_symmetry.space_group_name_H-M   'P 1'
#
loop_
_entity.id
_entity.type
_entity.pdbx_description
1 polymer ?
#
loop_
_entity_poly.entity_id
_entity_poly.type
_entity_poly.pdbx_seq_one_letter_code
_entity_poly.pdbx_strand_id
1 'polypeptide(L)'
;MIIVRVLVLIALVRVLFEFRKPLLCAVIYAGLRLVFAAMVAVPSFGMALPVLAAFVLAWLYFWLLLVVEDTVFKWPLLVAGLLIGVV
;
A
#
# COMPACT_ATOMS: atom_id res chain seq x y z
N MET A 1 0.53 15.93 -4.84
CA MET A 1 0.43 14.47 -5.06
C MET A 1 0.71 13.64 -3.81
N ILE A 2 1.76 13.94 -3.04
CA ILE A 2 2.14 13.17 -1.82
C ILE A 2 1.02 13.14 -0.77
N ILE A 3 0.37 14.28 -0.51
CA ILE A 3 -0.75 14.39 0.44
C ILE A 3 -1.91 13.44 0.11
N VAL A 4 -2.23 13.29 -1.19
CA VAL A 4 -3.30 12.38 -1.66
C VAL A 4 -2.90 10.93 -1.42
N ARG A 5 -1.64 10.56 -1.70
CA ARG A 5 -1.13 9.20 -1.42
C ARG A 5 -1.21 8.85 0.06
N VAL A 6 -0.81 9.79 0.93
CA VAL A 6 -0.89 9.62 2.40
C VAL A 6 -2.33 9.46 2.86
N LEU A 7 -3.26 10.29 2.39
CA LEU A 7 -4.69 10.18 2.70
C LEU A 7 -5.25 8.82 2.29
N VAL A 8 -4.90 8.34 1.10
CA VAL A 8 -5.35 7.03 0.63
C VAL A 8 -4.74 5.90 1.46
N LEU A 9 -3.46 6.00 1.86
CA LEU A 9 -2.84 5.03 2.75
C LEU A 9 -3.58 4.93 4.09
N ILE A 10 -3.88 6.08 4.71
CA ILE A 10 -4.62 6.15 5.97
C ILE A 10 -6.02 5.54 5.81
N ALA A 11 -6.70 5.85 4.71
CA ALA A 11 -8.00 5.27 4.40
C ALA A 11 -7.93 3.74 4.24
N LEU A 12 -6.94 3.21 3.50
CA LEU A 12 -6.73 1.78 3.36
C LEU A 12 -6.40 1.09 4.67
N VAL A 13 -5.61 1.73 5.54
CA VAL A 13 -5.29 1.19 6.87
C VAL A 13 -6.54 1.13 7.73
N ARG A 14 -7.41 2.14 7.70
CA ARG A 14 -8.72 2.07 8.38
C ARG A 14 -9.59 0.94 7.82
N VAL A 15 -9.68 0.82 6.50
CA VAL A 15 -10.43 -0.28 5.85
C VAL A 15 -9.82 -1.64 6.22
N LEU A 16 -8.50 -1.74 6.38
CA LEU A 16 -7.85 -2.97 6.80
C LEU A 16 -8.29 -3.39 8.21
N PHE A 17 -8.31 -2.46 9.17
CA PHE A 17 -8.73 -2.76 10.54
C PHE A 17 -10.23 -3.08 10.64
N GLU A 18 -11.05 -2.46 9.80
CA GLU A 18 -12.51 -2.72 9.78
C GLU A 18 -12.85 -4.06 9.13
N PHE A 19 -12.24 -4.39 7.98
CA PHE A 19 -12.60 -5.56 7.18
C PHE A 19 -11.69 -6.76 7.40
N ARG A 20 -10.53 -6.59 8.04
CA ARG A 20 -9.48 -7.61 8.25
C ARG A 20 -9.09 -8.39 6.97
N LYS A 21 -9.24 -7.76 5.80
CA LYS A 21 -8.97 -8.36 4.48
C LYS A 21 -7.75 -7.72 3.81
N PRO A 22 -6.52 -8.19 4.07
CA PRO A 22 -5.29 -7.58 3.57
C PRO A 22 -5.16 -7.62 2.05
N LEU A 23 -5.77 -8.63 1.41
CA LEU A 23 -5.82 -8.76 -0.05
C LEU A 23 -6.56 -7.60 -0.73
N LEU A 24 -7.69 -7.16 -0.17
CA LEU A 24 -8.47 -6.04 -0.72
C LEU A 24 -7.65 -4.75 -0.67
N CYS A 25 -7.00 -4.47 0.46
CA CYS A 25 -6.13 -3.31 0.60
C CYS A 25 -4.95 -3.36 -0.37
N ALA A 26 -4.31 -4.52 -0.56
CA ALA A 26 -3.22 -4.67 -1.51
C ALA A 26 -3.64 -4.42 -2.96
N VAL A 27 -4.81 -4.94 -3.37
CA VAL A 27 -5.37 -4.72 -4.71
C VAL A 27 -5.68 -3.23 -4.93
N ILE A 28 -6.33 -2.58 -3.98
CA ILE A 28 -6.67 -1.15 -4.07
C ILE A 28 -5.40 -0.30 -4.15
N TYR A 29 -4.39 -0.60 -3.32
CA TYR A 29 -3.12 0.13 -3.31
C TYR A 29 -2.36 -0.04 -4.64
N ALA A 30 -2.24 -1.27 -5.13
CA ALA A 30 -1.55 -1.55 -6.39
C ALA A 30 -2.29 -0.93 -7.59
N GLY A 31 -3.62 -1.00 -7.61
CA GLY A 31 -4.44 -0.35 -8.64
C GLY A 31 -4.27 1.17 -8.64
N LEU A 32 -4.27 1.79 -7.46
CA LEU A 32 -4.04 3.23 -7.34
C LEU A 32 -2.64 3.63 -7.81
N ARG A 33 -1.62 2.85 -7.43
CA ARG A 33 -0.23 3.07 -7.87
C ARG A 33 -0.11 2.97 -9.38
N LEU A 34 -0.84 2.05 -10.01
CA LEU A 34 -0.89 1.87 -11.45
C LEU A 34 -1.56 3.05 -12.16
N VAL A 35 -2.66 3.58 -11.63
CA VAL A 35 -3.30 4.81 -12.13
C VAL A 35 -2.33 6.00 -12.05
N PHE A 36 -1.64 6.17 -10.93
CA PHE A 36 -0.64 7.23 -10.78
C PHE A 36 0.56 7.04 -11.71
N ALA A 37 1.03 5.81 -11.92
CA ALA A 37 2.13 5.51 -12.84
C ALA A 37 1.73 5.79 -14.30
N ALA A 38 0.49 5.50 -14.68
CA ALA A 38 -0.06 5.83 -15.99
C ALA A 38 -0.16 7.34 -16.22
N MET A 39 -0.50 8.13 -15.18
CA MET A 39 -0.55 9.59 -15.28
C MET A 39 0.82 10.26 -15.45
N VAL A 40 1.91 9.61 -15.04
CA VAL A 40 3.27 10.17 -15.07
C VAL A 40 4.02 9.80 -16.38
N ALA A 41 3.34 9.23 -17.37
CA ALA A 41 3.92 8.84 -18.67
C ALA A 41 5.17 7.95 -18.54
N VAL A 42 5.18 7.06 -17.55
CA VAL A 42 6.25 6.05 -17.39
C VAL A 42 6.09 5.01 -18.54
N PRO A 43 7.17 4.52 -19.17
CA PRO A 43 7.06 3.55 -20.26
C PRO A 43 6.43 2.23 -19.79
N SER A 44 5.33 1.85 -20.43
CA SER A 44 4.47 0.70 -20.09
C SER A 44 5.17 -0.66 -20.20
N PHE A 45 6.17 -0.80 -21.07
CA PHE A 45 6.89 -2.07 -21.31
C PHE A 45 7.72 -2.56 -20.12
N GLY A 46 8.07 -1.69 -19.17
CA GLY A 46 8.81 -2.05 -17.95
C GLY A 46 7.96 -2.15 -16.68
N MET A 47 6.63 -1.92 -16.75
CA MET A 47 5.82 -1.73 -15.55
C MET A 47 5.25 -3.01 -14.92
N ALA A 48 5.19 -4.12 -15.65
CA ALA A 48 4.56 -5.35 -15.12
C ALA A 48 5.29 -5.90 -13.86
N LEU A 49 6.63 -5.96 -13.93
CA LEU A 49 7.50 -6.41 -12.85
C LEU A 49 7.41 -5.53 -11.58
N PRO A 50 7.57 -4.20 -11.65
CA PRO A 50 7.45 -3.34 -10.48
C PRO A 50 6.03 -3.26 -9.93
N VAL A 51 4.99 -3.42 -10.76
CA VAL A 51 3.60 -3.50 -10.30
C VAL A 51 3.35 -4.79 -9.51
N LEU A 52 3.80 -5.94 -10.03
CA LEU A 52 3.71 -7.21 -9.33
C LEU A 52 4.49 -7.19 -8.02
N ALA A 53 5.73 -6.70 -8.04
CA ALA A 53 6.53 -6.54 -6.83
C ALA A 53 5.84 -5.63 -5.81
N ALA A 54 5.25 -4.51 -6.25
CA ALA A 54 4.50 -3.61 -5.38
C ALA A 54 3.26 -4.26 -4.79
N PHE A 55 2.54 -5.06 -5.57
CA PHE A 55 1.36 -5.78 -5.11
C PHE A 55 1.73 -6.80 -4.03
N VAL A 56 2.78 -7.59 -4.26
CA VAL A 56 3.26 -8.58 -3.28
C VAL A 56 3.78 -7.88 -2.02
N LEU A 57 4.54 -6.80 -2.14
CA LEU A 57 5.01 -6.02 -1.00
C LEU A 57 3.85 -5.41 -0.21
N ALA A 58 2.87 -4.83 -0.89
CA ALA A 58 1.70 -4.23 -0.25
C ALA A 58 0.85 -5.29 0.45
N TRP A 59 0.67 -6.45 -0.16
CA TRP A 59 -0.03 -7.57 0.46
C TRP A 59 0.71 -8.06 1.70
N LEU A 60 2.02 -8.28 1.61
CA LEU A 60 2.83 -8.70 2.76
C LEU A 60 2.80 -7.64 3.87
N TYR A 61 2.87 -6.36 3.51
CA TYR A 61 2.77 -5.24 4.45
C TYR A 61 1.43 -5.24 5.19
N PHE A 62 0.31 -5.27 4.47
CA PHE A 62 -1.02 -5.26 5.08
C PHE A 62 -1.32 -6.54 5.86
N TRP A 63 -0.80 -7.69 5.41
CA TRP A 63 -0.88 -8.94 6.16
C TRP A 63 -0.14 -8.81 7.49
N LEU A 64 1.10 -8.32 7.44
CA LEU A 64 1.93 -8.19 8.63
C LEU A 64 1.29 -7.20 9.61
N LEU A 65 0.75 -6.09 9.11
CA LEU A 65 0.04 -5.07 9.91
C LEU A 65 -1.20 -5.64 10.62
N LEU A 66 -1.88 -6.61 10.00
CA LEU A 66 -2.99 -7.35 10.60
C LEU A 66 -2.50 -8.30 11.70
N VAL A 67 -1.40 -9.03 11.45
CA VAL A 67 -0.82 -9.99 12.42
C VAL A 67 -0.28 -9.28 13.65
N VAL A 68 0.34 -8.11 13.48
CA VAL A 68 0.91 -7.32 14.59
C VAL A 68 -0.09 -6.31 15.17
N GLU A 69 -1.38 -6.37 14.81
CA GLU A 69 -2.43 -5.42 15.23
C GLU A 69 -2.45 -5.18 16.75
N ASP A 70 -2.32 -6.26 17.53
CA ASP A 70 -2.40 -6.26 18.99
C ASP A 70 -1.04 -6.05 19.68
N THR A 71 0.03 -5.83 18.91
CA THR A 71 1.39 -5.67 19.45
C THR A 71 1.92 -4.26 19.27
N VAL A 72 2.86 -3.85 20.13
CA VAL A 72 3.54 -2.54 20.06
C VAL A 72 4.26 -2.33 18.71
N PHE A 73 4.58 -3.42 17.99
CA PHE A 73 5.17 -3.40 16.66
C PHE A 73 4.27 -2.79 15.57
N LYS A 74 2.97 -2.60 15.82
CA LYS A 74 2.06 -1.89 14.91
C LYS A 74 2.55 -0.49 14.58
N TRP A 75 3.02 0.26 15.59
CA TRP A 75 3.45 1.66 15.43
C TRP A 75 4.61 1.84 14.44
N PRO A 76 5.76 1.18 14.61
CA PRO A 76 6.87 1.32 13.67
C PRO A 76 6.50 0.82 12.27
N LEU A 77 5.65 -0.21 12.16
CA LEU A 77 5.22 -0.73 10.86
C LEU A 77 4.30 0.26 10.13
N LEU A 78 3.43 0.97 10.85
CA LEU A 78 2.58 2.03 10.31
C LEU A 78 3.42 3.21 9.79
N VAL A 79 4.45 3.60 10.54
CA VAL A 79 5.41 4.64 10.12
C VAL A 79 6.22 4.19 8.89
N ALA A 80 6.64 2.93 8.83
CA ALA A 80 7.35 2.38 7.68
C ALA A 80 6.50 2.40 6.41
N GLY A 81 5.22 2.01 6.48
CA GLY A 81 4.32 2.10 5.33
C GLY A 81 4.03 3.52 4.88
N LEU A 82 3.99 4.47 5.82
CA LEU A 82 3.87 5.89 5.50
C LEU A 82 5.10 6.38 4.73
N LEU A 83 6.31 6.01 5.17
CA LEU A 83 7.56 6.33 4.47
C LEU A 83 7.60 5.69 3.07
N ILE A 84 7.19 4.42 2.94
CA ILE A 84 7.13 3.71 1.65
C ILE A 84 6.10 4.33 0.70
N GLY A 85 4.98 4.83 1.22
CA GLY A 85 3.95 5.49 0.41
C GLY A 85 4.32 6.91 -0.03
N VAL A 86 5.28 7.54 0.66
CA VAL A 86 5.81 8.87 0.34
C VAL A 86 6.90 8.81 -0.74
N VAL A 87 7.68 7.73 -0.80
CA VAL A 87 8.69 7.46 -1.84
C VAL A 87 8.03 6.95 -3.13
#